data_AF-A0A2D8IQD2-F1
#
_entry.id   AF-A0A2D8IQD2-F1
#
_cell.length_a   1.000
_cell.length_b   1.000
_cell.length_c   1.000
_cell.angle_alpha   90.00
_cell.angle_beta   90.00
_cell.angle_gamma   90.00
#
_symmetry.space_group_name_H-M   'P 1'
#
loop_
_entity.id
_entity.type
_entity.pdbx_description
1 polymer ?
#
loop_
_entity_poly.entity_id
_entity_poly.type
_entity_poly.pdbx_seq_one_letter_code
_entity_poly.pdbx_strand_id
1 'polypeptide(L)' 'MTTAAERMRKLRERRVAGIRVLPIEVQIDTVETLIELNYLAVEEAHDLERTAKALARFIEDAAGSVTSHAITLDAW' A
#
# COMPACT_ATOMS: atom_id res chain seq x y z
N MET A 1 -12.35 12.06 -15.69
CA MET A 1 -11.68 12.90 -14.66
C MET A 1 -12.61 13.01 -13.48
N THR A 2 -12.23 12.58 -12.28
CA THR A 2 -13.07 12.70 -11.08
C THR A 2 -13.06 14.13 -10.56
N THR A 3 -14.25 14.64 -10.23
CA THR A 3 -14.44 15.99 -9.68
C THR A 3 -13.91 16.08 -8.23
N ALA A 4 -13.57 17.27 -7.76
CA ALA A 4 -13.13 17.47 -6.38
C ALA A 4 -14.20 17.00 -5.36
N ALA A 5 -15.48 17.19 -5.67
CA ALA A 5 -16.60 16.73 -4.85
C ALA A 5 -16.64 15.21 -4.71
N GLU A 6 -16.39 14.46 -5.79
CA GLU A 6 -16.32 12.99 -5.74
C GLU A 6 -15.14 12.49 -4.90
N ARG A 7 -13.98 13.17 -4.97
CA ARG A 7 -12.82 12.84 -4.13
C ARG A 7 -13.12 13.07 -2.66
N MET A 8 -13.73 14.20 -2.32
CA MET A 8 -14.13 14.52 -0.95
C MET A 8 -15.19 13.54 -0.42
N ARG A 9 -16.16 13.14 -1.24
CA ARG A 9 -17.17 12.14 -0.88
C ARG A 9 -16.51 10.80 -0.55
N LYS A 10 -15.62 10.31 -1.42
CA LYS A 10 -14.90 9.04 -1.23
C LYS A 10 -13.98 9.06 0.00
N LEU A 11 -13.36 10.21 0.30
CA LEU A 11 -12.59 10.38 1.54
C LEU A 11 -13.48 10.32 2.79
N ARG A 12 -14.68 10.92 2.74
CA ARG A 12 -15.63 10.87 3.84
C ARG A 12 -16.15 9.46 4.09
N GLU A 13 -16.51 8.74 3.02
CA GLU A 13 -16.93 7.33 3.09
C GLU A 13 -15.83 6.45 3.71
N ARG A 14 -14.57 6.63 3.29
CA ARG A 14 -13.41 5.94 3.90
C ARG A 14 -13.27 6.23 5.39
N ARG A 15 -13.40 7.50 5.79
CA ARG A 15 -13.31 7.91 7.20
C ARG A 15 -14.42 7.30 8.05
N VAL A 16 -15.66 7.26 7.54
CA VAL A 16 -16.80 6.62 8.22
C VAL A 16 -16.59 5.12 8.36
N ALA A 17 -15.99 4.47 7.36
CA ALA A 17 -15.62 3.06 7.40
C ALA A 17 -14.38 2.75 8.26
N GLY A 18 -13.79 3.74 8.94
CA GLY A 18 -12.58 3.57 9.75
C GLY A 18 -11.30 3.36 8.94
N ILE A 19 -11.34 3.53 7.62
CA ILE A 19 -10.19 3.35 6.72
C ILE A 19 -9.24 4.54 6.88
N ARG A 20 -8.01 4.28 7.32
CA ARG A 20 -6.93 5.27 7.37
C ARG A 20 -6.18 5.29 6.05
N VAL A 21 -5.91 6.49 5.54
CA VAL A 21 -5.08 6.70 4.35
C VAL A 21 -3.72 7.17 4.86
N LEU A 22 -2.67 6.38 4.58
CA LEU A 22 -1.28 6.69 4.93
C LEU A 22 -0.53 7.01 3.63
N PRO A 23 0.03 8.21 3.47
CA PRO A 23 0.95 8.47 2.38
C PRO A 23 2.25 7.71 2.68
N ILE A 24 2.62 6.78 1.79
CA ILE A 24 3.89 6.06 1.85
C ILE A 24 4.79 6.67 0.79
N GLU A 25 5.94 7.16 1.23
CA GLU A 25 7.01 7.55 0.31
C GLU A 25 7.68 6.27 -0.21
N VAL A 26 7.72 6.13 -1.53
CA VAL A 26 8.34 4.98 -2.19
C VAL A 26 9.71 5.41 -2.66
N GLN A 27 10.74 4.84 -2.05
CA GLN A 27 12.13 5.08 -2.42
C GLN A 27 12.55 4.14 -3.56
N ILE A 28 13.66 4.45 -4.24
CA ILE A 28 14.13 3.64 -5.39
C ILE A 28 14.45 2.20 -4.95
N ASP A 29 15.03 2.04 -3.76
CA ASP A 29 15.30 0.74 -3.13
C ASP A 29 14.03 -0.10 -2.91
N THR A 30 12.88 0.56 -2.76
CA THR A 30 11.58 -0.10 -2.60
C THR A 30 11.16 -0.75 -3.92
N VAL A 31 11.43 -0.10 -5.06
CA VAL A 31 11.15 -0.69 -6.38
C VAL A 31 12.05 -1.89 -6.63
N GLU A 32 13.34 -1.79 -6.31
CA GLU A 32 14.29 -2.90 -6.40
C GLU A 32 13.85 -4.08 -5.52
N THR A 33 13.46 -3.81 -4.27
CA THR A 33 12.96 -4.84 -3.34
C THR A 33 11.70 -5.53 -3.89
N LEU A 34 10.77 -4.79 -4.49
CA LEU A 34 9.56 -5.38 -5.08
C LEU A 34 9.90 -6.28 -6.28
N ILE A 35 10.96 -5.97 -7.03
CA ILE A 35 11.46 -6.83 -8.11
C ILE A 35 12.11 -8.08 -7.54
N GLU A 36 13.02 -7.95 -6.59
CA GLU A 36 13.74 -9.07 -5.96
C GLU A 36 12.77 -10.08 -5.33
N LEU A 37 11.69 -9.59 -4.73
CA LEU A 37 10.65 -10.40 -4.11
C LEU A 37 9.58 -10.91 -5.10
N ASN A 38 9.76 -10.70 -6.41
CA ASN A 38 8.82 -11.08 -7.48
C ASN A 38 7.40 -10.47 -7.35
N TYR A 39 7.27 -9.31 -6.68
CA TYR A 39 6.02 -8.55 -6.65
C TYR A 39 5.83 -7.64 -7.87
N LEU A 40 6.93 -7.26 -8.53
CA LEU A 40 6.96 -6.37 -9.69
C LEU A 40 7.92 -6.92 -10.77
N ALA A 41 7.51 -6.89 -12.04
CA ALA A 41 8.42 -7.23 -13.14
C ALA A 41 9.37 -6.06 -13.44
N VAL A 42 10.61 -6.35 -13.87
CA VAL A 42 11.61 -5.32 -14.19
C VAL A 42 11.10 -4.34 -15.25
N GLU A 43 10.38 -4.86 -16.24
CA GLU A 43 9.81 -4.08 -17.35
C GLU A 43 8.69 -3.13 -16.89
N GLU A 44 8.09 -3.40 -15.74
CA GLU A 44 7.00 -2.61 -15.15
C GLU A 44 7.52 -1.56 -14.15
N ALA A 45 8.82 -1.50 -13.85
CA ALA A 45 9.40 -0.64 -12.80
C ALA A 45 9.12 0.86 -13.00
N HIS A 46 8.95 1.30 -14.25
CA HIS A 46 8.66 2.69 -14.60
C HIS A 46 7.16 3.03 -14.60
N ASP A 47 6.27 2.04 -14.44
CA ASP A 47 4.83 2.23 -14.36
C ASP A 47 4.41 2.43 -12.89
N LEU A 48 4.11 3.68 -12.55
CA LEU A 48 3.71 4.06 -11.19
C LEU A 48 2.47 3.29 -10.70
N GLU A 49 1.51 2.98 -11.58
CA GLU A 49 0.31 2.25 -11.19
C GLU A 49 0.65 0.78 -10.87
N ARG A 50 1.56 0.17 -11.64
CA ARG A 50 2.05 -1.19 -11.39
C ARG A 50 2.84 -1.25 -10.10
N THR A 51 3.75 -0.31 -9.88
CA THR A 51 4.53 -0.20 -8.63
C THR A 51 3.62 -0.03 -7.41
N ALA A 52 2.62 0.85 -7.49
CA ALA A 52 1.66 1.03 -6.39
C ALA A 52 0.85 -0.24 -6.08
N LYS A 53 0.43 -0.99 -7.11
CA LYS A 53 -0.28 -2.27 -6.93
C LYS A 53 0.64 -3.35 -6.34
N ALA A 54 1.88 -3.44 -6.80
CA ALA A 54 2.87 -4.36 -6.27
C ALA A 54 3.15 -4.08 -4.78
N LEU A 55 3.34 -2.81 -4.42
CA LEU A 55 3.52 -2.38 -3.04
C LEU A 55 2.30 -2.70 -2.16
N ALA A 56 1.10 -2.45 -2.66
CA ALA A 56 -0.13 -2.78 -1.93
C ALA A 56 -0.21 -4.29 -1.63
N ARG A 57 0.06 -5.14 -2.63
CA ARG A 57 0.10 -6.60 -2.43
C ARG A 57 1.16 -7.04 -1.42
N PHE A 58 2.36 -6.47 -1.50
CA PHE A 58 3.42 -6.73 -0.53
C PHE A 58 2.99 -6.38 0.91
N ILE A 59 2.36 -5.22 1.11
CA ILE A 59 1.86 -4.80 2.43
C ILE A 59 0.73 -5.70 2.89
N GLU A 60 -0.20 -6.08 2.02
CA GLU A 60 -1.30 -7.00 2.35
C GLU A 60 -0.78 -8.38 2.79
N ASP A 61 0.21 -8.93 2.08
CA ASP A 61 0.82 -10.21 2.43
C ASP A 61 1.61 -10.11 3.75
N ALA A 62 2.40 -9.04 3.92
CA ALA A 62 3.12 -8.77 5.16
C ALA A 62 2.15 -8.61 6.34
N ALA A 63 1.09 -7.83 6.19
CA ALA A 63 0.07 -7.65 7.22
C ALA A 63 -0.70 -8.94 7.51
N GLY A 64 -1.04 -9.74 6.49
CA GLY A 64 -1.69 -11.05 6.66
C GLY A 64 -0.81 -12.05 7.40
N SER A 65 0.50 -12.05 7.12
CA SER A 65 1.48 -12.85 7.85
C SER A 65 1.60 -12.42 9.32
N VAL A 66 1.55 -11.10 9.57
CA VAL A 66 1.58 -10.49 10.90
C VAL A 66 0.30 -10.73 11.69
N THR A 67 -0.87 -10.75 11.05
CA THR A 67 -2.14 -11.00 11.77
C THR A 67 -2.25 -12.46 12.23
N SER A 68 -1.53 -13.37 11.57
CA SER A 68 -1.40 -14.78 11.98
C SER A 68 -0.43 -14.98 13.17
N HIS A 69 0.45 -14.00 13.41
CA HIS A 69 1.31 -13.88 14.58
C HIS A 69 0.91 -12.62 15.33
N ALA A 70 -0.23 -12.63 16.01
CA ALA A 70 -0.72 -11.51 16.82
C ALA A 70 0.46 -10.84 17.55
N ILE A 71 0.89 -9.68 17.03
CA ILE A 71 1.97 -8.93 17.64
C ILE A 71 1.36 -8.33 18.90
N THR A 72 1.63 -8.97 20.03
CA THR A 72 1.58 -8.34 21.35
C THR A 72 2.64 -7.25 21.33
N LEU A 73 2.29 -6.06 20.84
CA LEU A 73 3.08 -4.86 21.09
C LEU A 73 2.80 -4.48 22.53
N ASP A 74 3.58 -5.05 23.44
CA ASP A 74 3.74 -4.49 24.78
C ASP A 74 4.32 -3.10 24.61
N ALA A 75 3.47 -2.10 24.86
CA ALA A 75 3.88 -0.73 25.02
C ALA A 75 4.73 -0.62 26.29
N TRP A 76 6.03 -0.36 26.11
CA TRP A 76 6.91 0.15 27.15
C TRP A 76 7.01 1.67 27.02
#